data_AF-A0A7W0RPN9-F1
#
_entry.id   AF-A0A7W0RPN9-F1
#
_cell.length_a   1.000
_cell.length_b   1.000
_cell.length_c   1.000
_cell.angle_alpha   90.00
_cell.angle_beta   90.00
_cell.angle_gamma   90.00
#
_symmetry.space_group_name_H-M   'P 1'
#
loop_
_entity.id
_entity.type
_entity.pdbx_description
1 polymer ?
#
loop_
_entity_poly.entity_id
_entity_poly.type
_entity_poly.pdbx_seq_one_letter_code
_entity_poly.pdbx_strand_id
1 'polypeptide(L)'
;MKLDDALRLYLIHRPALGADSFRQLEIACRLLTRYTGCDEIDSLNEDIIAEFVNRLLTFGRSRRTVNGRVESVLMLWRWCYRKKRTTNPVCEWEKLRVPKKLPRAWSHDELSRLIAACEVAPNRRTWTGQHWKALVLTIYDTSLRIGCMLSVPRACLQGEWLTVPAELQKGLAETAQRLHPQTLEAIECLPKTAGLFEWPYSKNDLTHHFRYDVLVPAGLPHGRADLFHRVRKTSYTTVYDRLGVGAASQHAAHTSDLSRHYLDRTKLRRTDAVSVLPRPGSALTEFLEERAVDIEAPASDAVTGKPSVGAGDPIAIFIKAACVIRTNGEIRFTEFYERLMEWCLRRGYPIPTPHRSALHLRKAGFHHKKATSGPFKRVTFYDGVELKPR
;
A
#
# COMPACT_ATOMS: atom_id res chain seq x y z
N MET A 1 -36.75 14.15 22.23
CA MET A 1 -37.14 13.21 21.13
C MET A 1 -36.16 12.05 21.06
N LYS A 2 -36.62 10.79 20.93
CA LYS A 2 -35.73 9.61 20.84
C LYS A 2 -34.90 9.60 19.53
N LEU A 3 -33.70 9.03 19.58
CA LEU A 3 -32.77 8.94 18.43
C LEU A 3 -33.37 8.14 17.27
N ASP A 4 -34.08 7.05 17.54
CA ASP A 4 -34.71 6.23 16.51
C ASP A 4 -35.83 6.97 15.77
N ASP A 5 -36.64 7.75 16.50
CA ASP A 5 -37.67 8.61 15.89
C ASP A 5 -37.04 9.73 15.06
N ALA A 6 -35.97 10.34 15.57
CA ALA A 6 -35.19 11.34 14.85
C ALA A 6 -34.63 10.77 13.53
N LEU A 7 -34.12 9.54 13.56
CA LEU A 7 -33.57 8.86 12.39
C LEU A 7 -34.65 8.52 11.35
N ARG A 8 -35.84 8.08 11.77
CA ARG A 8 -36.99 7.86 10.88
C ARG A 8 -37.45 9.15 10.21
N LEU A 9 -37.59 10.23 10.98
CA LEU A 9 -37.92 11.55 10.45
C LEU A 9 -36.84 12.06 9.48
N TYR A 10 -35.57 11.84 9.80
CA TYR A 10 -34.45 12.20 8.92
C TYR A 10 -34.57 11.52 7.56
N LEU A 11 -34.95 10.24 7.53
CA LEU A 11 -35.13 9.47 6.30
C LEU A 11 -36.28 10.02 5.43
N ILE A 12 -37.41 10.38 6.04
CA ILE A 12 -38.55 11.01 5.34
C ILE A 12 -38.11 12.29 4.63
N HIS A 13 -37.22 13.09 5.26
CA HIS A 13 -36.69 14.32 4.69
C HIS A 13 -35.47 14.13 3.76
N ARG A 14 -35.01 12.88 3.57
CA ARG A 14 -33.84 12.53 2.76
C ARG A 14 -34.14 11.28 1.91
N PRO A 15 -35.13 11.33 1.00
CA PRO A 15 -35.54 10.18 0.20
C PRO A 15 -34.42 9.63 -0.70
N ALA A 16 -33.45 10.46 -1.08
CA ALA A 16 -32.30 10.05 -1.89
C ALA A 16 -31.15 9.41 -1.07
N LEU A 17 -31.32 9.21 0.24
CA LEU A 17 -30.28 8.60 1.07
C LEU A 17 -30.19 7.09 0.80
N GLY A 18 -29.07 6.64 0.25
CA GLY A 18 -28.85 5.22 0.00
C GLY A 18 -28.91 4.36 1.27
N ALA A 19 -29.39 3.11 1.13
CA ALA A 19 -29.62 2.19 2.24
C ALA A 19 -28.38 1.91 3.10
N ASP A 20 -27.17 1.84 2.53
CA ASP A 20 -25.95 1.66 3.32
C ASP A 20 -25.65 2.89 4.19
N SER A 21 -25.85 4.11 3.68
CA SER A 21 -25.68 5.34 4.46
C SER A 21 -26.65 5.38 5.64
N PHE A 22 -27.91 4.99 5.41
CA PHE A 22 -28.91 4.86 6.46
C PHE A 22 -28.50 3.80 7.50
N ARG A 23 -28.08 2.62 7.06
CA ARG A 23 -27.57 1.56 7.94
C ARG A 23 -26.37 2.02 8.78
N GLN A 24 -25.47 2.84 8.23
CA GLN A 24 -24.35 3.39 9.00
C GLN A 24 -24.81 4.36 10.10
N LEU A 25 -25.85 5.17 9.84
CA LEU A 25 -26.47 6.04 10.84
C LEU A 25 -27.12 5.23 11.96
N GLU A 26 -27.93 4.24 11.61
CA GLU A 26 -28.61 3.36 12.55
C GLU A 26 -27.60 2.65 13.46
N ILE A 27 -26.55 2.05 12.89
CA ILE A 27 -25.48 1.41 13.66
C ILE A 27 -24.81 2.43 14.60
N ALA A 28 -24.59 3.68 14.15
CA ALA A 28 -23.96 4.69 14.98
C ALA A 28 -24.85 5.10 16.17
N CYS A 29 -26.15 5.33 15.95
CA CYS A 29 -27.11 5.69 17.01
C CYS A 29 -27.26 4.54 18.02
N ARG A 30 -27.42 3.30 17.54
CA ARG A 30 -27.51 2.13 18.42
C ARG A 30 -26.26 1.94 19.28
N LEU A 31 -25.07 2.17 18.71
CA LEU A 31 -23.82 2.09 19.47
C LEU A 31 -23.70 3.22 20.48
N LEU A 32 -24.15 4.43 20.15
CA LEU A 32 -24.17 5.57 21.07
C LEU A 32 -25.04 5.25 22.29
N THR A 33 -26.28 4.85 22.07
CA THR A 33 -27.20 4.46 23.14
C THR A 33 -26.65 3.31 23.97
N ARG A 34 -26.11 2.27 23.32
CA ARG A 34 -25.50 1.13 24.03
C ARG A 34 -24.34 1.54 24.95
N TYR A 35 -23.51 2.50 24.55
CA TYR A 35 -22.28 2.83 25.26
C TYR A 35 -22.38 3.99 26.24
N THR A 36 -23.37 4.87 26.07
CA THR A 36 -23.54 6.07 26.90
C THR A 36 -24.89 6.12 27.62
N GLY A 37 -25.82 5.21 27.29
CA GLY A 37 -27.21 5.29 27.74
C GLY A 37 -28.03 6.40 27.06
N CYS A 38 -27.40 7.28 26.27
CA CYS A 38 -28.08 8.38 25.59
C CYS A 38 -28.96 7.86 24.45
N ASP A 39 -30.27 7.96 24.60
CA ASP A 39 -31.26 7.59 23.59
C ASP A 39 -32.11 8.78 23.11
N GLU A 40 -31.86 9.99 23.64
CA GLU A 40 -32.58 11.21 23.29
C GLU A 40 -31.67 12.25 22.64
N ILE A 41 -32.18 12.89 21.58
CA ILE A 41 -31.47 13.97 20.89
C ILE A 41 -31.20 15.17 21.81
N ASP A 42 -32.15 15.50 22.70
CA ASP A 42 -32.05 16.63 23.64
C ASP A 42 -31.12 16.34 24.83
N SER A 43 -30.61 15.12 24.94
CA SER A 43 -29.57 14.78 25.91
C SER A 43 -28.17 14.94 25.34
N LEU A 44 -28.02 14.99 24.00
CA LEU A 44 -26.70 15.10 23.38
C LEU A 44 -25.98 16.40 23.78
N ASN A 45 -24.73 16.23 24.17
CA ASN A 45 -23.78 17.27 24.52
C ASN A 45 -22.34 16.79 24.21
N GLU A 46 -21.34 17.62 24.46
CA GLU A 46 -19.94 17.30 24.18
C GLU A 46 -19.43 16.11 25.01
N ASP A 47 -19.79 16.03 26.29
CA ASP A 47 -19.34 14.97 27.20
C ASP A 47 -19.82 13.58 26.75
N ILE A 48 -21.06 13.47 26.27
CA ILE A 48 -21.62 12.22 25.73
C ILE A 48 -20.87 11.79 24.46
N ILE A 49 -20.52 12.75 23.59
CA ILE A 49 -19.73 12.44 22.38
C ILE A 49 -18.31 12.00 22.76
N ALA A 50 -17.69 12.66 23.73
CA ALA A 50 -16.38 12.29 24.25
C ALA A 50 -16.39 10.89 24.87
N GLU A 51 -17.41 10.57 25.70
CA GLU A 51 -17.59 9.22 26.24
C GLU A 51 -17.77 8.20 25.12
N PHE A 52 -18.63 8.49 24.14
CA PHE A 52 -18.87 7.58 23.01
C PHE A 52 -17.58 7.26 22.24
N VAL A 53 -16.76 8.29 21.98
CA VAL A 53 -15.44 8.14 21.35
C VAL A 53 -14.52 7.27 22.20
N ASN A 54 -14.42 7.55 23.49
CA ASN A 54 -13.57 6.79 24.41
C ASN A 54 -13.98 5.32 24.50
N ARG A 55 -15.29 5.03 24.54
CA ARG A 55 -15.82 3.66 24.51
C ARG A 55 -15.47 2.97 23.20
N LEU A 56 -15.67 3.60 22.05
CA LEU A 56 -15.33 3.01 20.75
C LEU A 56 -13.83 2.69 20.64
N LEU A 57 -12.95 3.57 21.14
CA LEU A 57 -11.51 3.35 21.18
C LEU A 57 -11.15 2.20 22.13
N THR A 58 -11.76 2.15 23.32
CA THR A 58 -11.55 1.08 24.31
C THR A 58 -11.93 -0.29 23.75
N PHE A 59 -12.99 -0.38 22.94
CA PHE A 59 -13.37 -1.60 22.21
C PHE A 59 -12.53 -1.87 20.93
N GLY A 60 -11.37 -1.22 20.79
CA GLY A 60 -10.41 -1.49 19.72
C GLY A 60 -10.86 -1.03 18.33
N ARG A 61 -11.82 -0.11 18.22
CA ARG A 61 -12.23 0.41 16.90
C ARG A 61 -11.15 1.34 16.35
N SER A 62 -10.86 1.19 15.06
CA SER A 62 -9.90 2.08 14.39
C SER A 62 -10.36 3.53 14.42
N ARG A 63 -9.43 4.49 14.58
CA ARG A 63 -9.74 5.93 14.57
C ARG A 63 -10.59 6.37 13.37
N ARG A 64 -10.37 5.77 12.20
CA ARG A 64 -11.19 6.02 10.99
C ARG A 64 -12.64 5.60 11.19
N THR A 65 -12.87 4.43 11.81
CA THR A 65 -14.21 3.94 12.13
C THR A 65 -14.87 4.83 13.18
N VAL A 66 -14.14 5.23 14.22
CA VAL A 66 -14.64 6.15 15.26
C VAL A 66 -15.10 7.47 14.65
N ASN A 67 -14.23 8.15 13.88
CA ASN A 67 -14.59 9.39 13.19
C ASN A 67 -15.84 9.23 12.31
N GLY A 68 -15.97 8.10 11.61
CA GLY A 68 -17.16 7.82 10.79
C GLY A 68 -18.44 7.68 11.62
N ARG A 69 -18.39 7.00 12.77
CA ARG A 69 -19.55 6.84 13.68
C ARG A 69 -19.95 8.15 14.33
N VAL A 70 -18.97 8.94 14.81
CA VAL A 70 -19.24 10.26 15.38
C VAL A 70 -19.85 11.19 14.33
N GLU A 71 -19.30 11.24 13.11
CA GLU A 71 -19.86 12.06 12.04
C GLU A 71 -21.31 11.68 11.71
N SER A 72 -21.65 10.38 11.74
CA SER A 72 -23.03 9.94 11.57
C SER A 72 -23.97 10.50 12.65
N VAL A 73 -23.58 10.43 13.93
CA VAL A 73 -24.35 11.01 15.05
C VAL A 73 -24.48 12.53 14.90
N LEU A 74 -23.35 13.22 14.68
CA LEU A 74 -23.32 14.67 14.52
C LEU A 74 -24.15 15.13 13.32
N MET A 75 -24.17 14.37 12.22
CA MET A 75 -25.02 14.68 11.07
C MET A 75 -26.50 14.68 11.43
N LEU A 76 -26.96 13.66 12.17
CA LEU A 76 -28.36 13.57 12.64
C LEU A 76 -28.67 14.71 13.62
N TRP A 77 -27.78 14.98 14.57
CA TRP A 77 -27.94 16.06 15.55
C TRP A 77 -28.00 17.43 14.88
N ARG A 78 -27.09 17.74 13.96
CA ARG A 78 -27.12 18.99 13.15
C ARG A 78 -28.40 19.14 12.37
N TRP A 79 -28.91 18.04 11.82
CA TRP A 79 -30.20 18.09 11.13
C TRP A 79 -31.35 18.40 12.09
N CYS A 80 -31.40 17.74 13.26
CA CYS A 80 -32.42 18.00 14.30
C CYS A 80 -32.38 19.45 14.77
N TYR A 81 -31.19 19.98 15.04
CA TYR A 81 -30.99 21.37 15.47
C TYR A 81 -31.48 22.36 14.42
N ARG A 82 -31.07 22.21 13.14
CA ARG A 82 -31.56 23.08 12.04
C ARG A 82 -33.07 23.01 11.83
N LYS A 83 -33.69 21.86 12.12
CA LYS A 83 -35.14 21.67 12.03
C LYS A 83 -35.89 22.04 13.31
N LYS A 84 -35.21 22.68 14.28
CA LYS A 84 -35.76 23.07 15.58
C LYS A 84 -36.44 21.90 16.31
N ARG A 85 -35.88 20.70 16.15
CA ARG A 85 -36.31 19.47 16.86
C ARG A 85 -35.53 19.24 18.14
N THR A 86 -34.55 20.09 18.41
CA THR A 86 -33.81 20.19 19.65
C THR A 86 -33.33 21.62 19.83
N THR A 87 -33.19 22.04 21.09
CA THR A 87 -32.59 23.32 21.46
C THR A 87 -31.10 23.20 21.75
N ASN A 88 -30.57 21.98 21.90
CA ASN A 88 -29.17 21.77 22.23
C ASN A 88 -28.29 22.07 21.01
N PRO A 89 -27.37 23.05 21.11
CA PRO A 89 -26.45 23.34 20.04
C PRO A 89 -25.52 22.15 19.81
N VAL A 90 -25.20 21.89 18.54
CA VAL A 90 -24.29 20.82 18.17
C VAL A 90 -22.88 21.20 18.60
N CYS A 91 -22.18 20.29 19.27
CA CYS A 91 -20.77 20.50 19.57
C CYS A 91 -19.90 20.48 18.30
N GLU A 92 -18.84 21.28 18.30
CA GLU A 92 -17.74 21.11 17.36
C GLU A 92 -16.90 19.91 17.83
N TRP A 93 -16.42 19.10 16.90
CA TRP A 93 -15.64 17.90 17.22
C TRP A 93 -14.38 17.84 16.37
N GLU A 94 -13.22 17.78 17.03
CA GLU A 94 -11.95 17.57 16.35
C GLU A 94 -11.79 16.10 15.95
N LYS A 95 -11.64 15.85 14.65
CA LYS A 95 -11.47 14.48 14.14
C LYS A 95 -10.16 13.88 14.66
N LEU A 96 -10.24 12.65 15.15
CA LEU A 96 -9.05 11.88 15.53
C LEU A 96 -8.08 11.78 14.35
N ARG A 97 -6.79 12.06 14.59
CA ARG A 97 -5.75 11.95 13.56
C ARG A 97 -5.63 10.50 13.08
N VAL A 98 -5.91 10.26 11.80
CA VAL A 98 -5.77 8.95 11.14
C VAL A 98 -4.50 8.94 10.29
N PRO A 99 -3.54 8.05 10.57
CA PRO A 99 -2.37 7.87 9.71
C PRO A 99 -2.81 7.55 8.28
N LYS A 100 -2.31 8.33 7.31
CA LYS A 100 -2.56 8.11 5.88
C LYS A 100 -1.60 7.03 5.38
N LYS A 101 -2.13 5.90 4.93
CA LYS A 101 -1.33 4.87 4.26
C LYS A 101 -1.12 5.25 2.79
N LEU A 102 0.09 5.06 2.29
CA LEU A 102 0.37 5.22 0.87
C LEU A 102 -0.46 4.21 0.05
N PRO A 103 -1.07 4.62 -1.07
CA PRO A 103 -1.70 3.69 -2.00
C PRO A 103 -0.68 2.67 -2.49
N ARG A 104 -1.10 1.41 -2.62
CA ARG A 104 -0.31 0.34 -3.22
C ARG A 104 -1.05 -0.20 -4.44
N ALA A 105 -0.32 -0.42 -5.52
CA ALA A 105 -0.75 -1.12 -6.72
C ALA A 105 -0.13 -2.52 -6.75
N TRP A 106 -0.58 -3.33 -7.71
CA TRP A 106 0.13 -4.55 -8.12
C TRP A 106 1.22 -4.17 -9.13
N SER A 107 2.38 -4.82 -9.06
CA SER A 107 3.31 -4.88 -10.19
C SER A 107 2.73 -5.74 -11.31
N HIS A 108 3.37 -5.70 -12.49
CA HIS A 108 2.99 -6.55 -13.61
C HIS A 108 3.05 -8.03 -13.23
N ASP A 109 4.15 -8.49 -12.63
CA ASP A 109 4.31 -9.89 -12.22
C ASP A 109 3.30 -10.32 -11.14
N GLU A 110 2.99 -9.44 -10.19
CA GLU A 110 1.93 -9.70 -9.19
C GLU A 110 0.55 -9.80 -9.86
N LEU A 111 0.25 -8.96 -10.85
CA LEU A 111 -1.00 -9.04 -11.60
C LEU A 111 -1.07 -10.32 -12.45
N SER A 112 0.03 -10.72 -13.07
CA SER A 112 0.11 -11.99 -13.82
C SER A 112 -0.13 -13.20 -12.90
N ARG A 113 0.49 -13.23 -11.70
CA ARG A 113 0.21 -14.26 -10.68
C ARG A 113 -1.25 -14.24 -10.21
N LEU A 114 -1.84 -13.05 -10.05
CA LEU A 114 -3.24 -12.91 -9.69
C LEU A 114 -4.16 -13.54 -10.75
N ILE A 115 -3.92 -13.25 -12.03
CA ILE A 115 -4.71 -13.80 -13.14
C ILE A 115 -4.55 -15.33 -13.24
N ALA A 116 -3.33 -15.85 -13.12
CA ALA A 116 -3.09 -17.29 -13.10
C ALA A 116 -3.83 -17.98 -11.94
N ALA A 117 -3.82 -17.37 -10.75
CA ALA A 117 -4.56 -17.89 -9.60
C ALA A 117 -6.09 -17.83 -9.79
N CYS A 118 -6.60 -16.85 -10.54
CA CYS A 118 -8.02 -16.83 -10.90
C CYS A 118 -8.41 -18.07 -11.70
N GLU A 119 -7.61 -18.49 -12.69
CA GLU A 119 -7.93 -19.60 -13.58
C GLU A 119 -8.08 -20.94 -12.85
N VAL A 120 -7.28 -21.16 -11.81
CA VAL A 120 -7.30 -22.39 -11.00
C VAL A 120 -8.13 -22.27 -9.72
N ALA A 121 -8.83 -21.15 -9.52
CA ALA A 121 -9.65 -20.95 -8.33
C ALA A 121 -10.78 -21.99 -8.25
N PRO A 122 -11.08 -22.54 -7.07
CA PRO A 122 -12.13 -23.53 -6.90
C PRO A 122 -13.50 -22.99 -7.34
N ASN A 123 -14.30 -23.85 -7.95
CA ASN A 123 -15.66 -23.51 -8.34
C ASN A 123 -16.54 -23.23 -7.10
N ARG A 124 -17.36 -22.17 -7.18
CA ARG A 124 -18.31 -21.74 -6.15
C ARG A 124 -19.69 -21.60 -6.77
N ARG A 125 -20.50 -22.67 -6.67
CA ARG A 125 -21.77 -22.81 -7.41
C ARG A 125 -21.58 -22.56 -8.91
N THR A 126 -22.10 -21.44 -9.41
CA THR A 126 -22.04 -21.04 -10.83
C THR A 126 -20.76 -20.29 -11.16
N TRP A 127 -20.00 -19.83 -10.16
CA TRP A 127 -18.73 -19.14 -10.38
C TRP A 127 -17.59 -20.12 -10.53
N THR A 128 -16.83 -19.95 -11.58
CA THR A 128 -15.63 -20.72 -11.93
C THR A 128 -14.40 -19.80 -11.93
N GLY A 129 -13.22 -20.37 -12.12
CA GLY A 129 -11.99 -19.58 -12.31
C GLY A 129 -12.09 -18.50 -13.39
N GLN A 130 -12.86 -18.77 -14.47
CA GLN A 130 -13.13 -17.82 -15.54
C GLN A 130 -13.89 -16.57 -15.07
N HIS A 131 -14.81 -16.71 -14.11
CA HIS A 131 -15.54 -15.57 -13.55
C HIS A 131 -14.60 -14.64 -12.79
N TRP A 132 -13.66 -15.19 -12.02
CA TRP A 132 -12.66 -14.40 -11.30
C TRP A 132 -11.72 -13.68 -12.28
N LYS A 133 -11.23 -14.39 -13.29
CA LYS A 133 -10.35 -13.83 -14.33
C LYS A 133 -11.03 -12.67 -15.04
N ALA A 134 -12.22 -12.91 -15.58
CA ALA A 134 -13.01 -11.90 -16.29
C ALA A 134 -13.28 -10.68 -15.38
N LEU A 135 -13.74 -10.89 -14.13
CA LEU A 135 -13.99 -9.80 -13.19
C LEU A 135 -12.74 -8.94 -12.91
N VAL A 136 -11.59 -9.58 -12.66
CA VAL A 136 -10.33 -8.86 -12.37
C VAL A 136 -9.89 -8.06 -13.59
N LEU A 137 -9.91 -8.67 -14.79
CA LEU A 137 -9.56 -8.01 -16.04
C LEU A 137 -10.50 -6.84 -16.35
N THR A 138 -11.82 -7.00 -16.19
CA THR A 138 -12.75 -5.90 -16.40
C THR A 138 -12.50 -4.77 -15.41
N ILE A 139 -12.28 -5.04 -14.13
CA ILE A 139 -11.93 -3.97 -13.16
C ILE A 139 -10.59 -3.30 -13.52
N TYR A 140 -9.64 -4.05 -14.07
CA TYR A 140 -8.37 -3.52 -14.53
C TYR A 140 -8.55 -2.60 -15.76
N ASP A 141 -9.39 -2.95 -16.72
CA ASP A 141 -9.66 -2.13 -17.91
C ASP A 141 -10.54 -0.92 -17.61
N THR A 142 -11.37 -0.98 -16.58
CA THR A 142 -12.42 0.03 -16.32
C THR A 142 -12.14 0.92 -15.12
N SER A 143 -11.26 0.47 -14.22
CA SER A 143 -11.06 1.07 -12.90
C SER A 143 -12.38 1.24 -12.11
N LEU A 144 -13.44 0.45 -12.37
CA LEU A 144 -14.72 0.58 -11.67
C LEU A 144 -14.64 0.07 -10.22
N ARG A 145 -15.61 0.48 -9.38
CA ARG A 145 -15.71 -0.05 -8.01
C ARG A 145 -16.38 -1.42 -8.07
N ILE A 146 -15.92 -2.38 -7.27
CA ILE A 146 -16.53 -3.72 -7.25
C ILE A 146 -18.05 -3.70 -7.04
N GLY A 147 -18.58 -2.83 -6.18
CA GLY A 147 -20.02 -2.74 -5.98
C GLY A 147 -20.78 -2.23 -7.21
N CYS A 148 -20.16 -1.35 -8.00
CA CYS A 148 -20.72 -0.90 -9.27
C CYS A 148 -20.63 -2.04 -10.30
N MET A 149 -19.48 -2.68 -10.42
CA MET A 149 -19.25 -3.79 -11.36
C MET A 149 -20.25 -4.94 -11.21
N LEU A 150 -20.57 -5.34 -9.98
CA LEU A 150 -21.55 -6.41 -9.71
C LEU A 150 -23.00 -6.00 -10.03
N SER A 151 -23.27 -4.71 -10.22
CA SER A 151 -24.60 -4.18 -10.54
C SER A 151 -24.74 -3.81 -12.01
N VAL A 152 -23.68 -3.91 -12.82
CA VAL A 152 -23.74 -3.59 -14.26
C VAL A 152 -24.54 -4.69 -14.98
N PRO A 153 -25.63 -4.35 -15.68
CA PRO A 153 -26.34 -5.28 -16.55
C PRO A 153 -25.44 -5.77 -17.69
N ARG A 154 -25.62 -7.01 -18.15
CA ARG A 154 -24.88 -7.53 -19.31
C ARG A 154 -25.20 -6.76 -20.58
N ALA A 155 -26.43 -6.26 -20.74
CA ALA A 155 -26.85 -5.44 -21.89
C ALA A 155 -26.06 -4.13 -22.05
N CYS A 156 -25.34 -3.69 -21.00
CA CYS A 156 -24.44 -2.54 -21.05
C CYS A 156 -23.12 -2.82 -21.78
N LEU A 157 -22.82 -4.09 -22.08
CA LEU A 157 -21.67 -4.48 -22.89
C LEU A 157 -22.11 -4.60 -24.36
N GLN A 158 -21.56 -3.74 -25.21
CA GLN A 158 -21.87 -3.67 -26.64
C GLN A 158 -20.57 -3.69 -27.45
N GLY A 159 -20.27 -4.85 -28.04
CA GLY A 159 -18.97 -5.08 -28.69
C GLY A 159 -17.83 -4.91 -27.69
N GLU A 160 -16.91 -3.98 -27.97
CA GLU A 160 -15.77 -3.67 -27.09
C GLU A 160 -16.08 -2.59 -26.03
N TRP A 161 -17.29 -2.01 -26.01
CA TRP A 161 -17.63 -0.90 -25.13
C TRP A 161 -18.52 -1.34 -23.97
N LEU A 162 -18.12 -0.98 -22.75
CA LEU A 162 -18.92 -1.11 -21.54
C LEU A 162 -19.44 0.26 -21.12
N THR A 163 -20.75 0.47 -21.26
CA THR A 163 -21.42 1.70 -20.80
C THR A 163 -21.97 1.52 -19.41
N VAL A 164 -21.51 2.32 -18.45
CA VAL A 164 -21.92 2.24 -17.05
C VAL A 164 -22.92 3.35 -16.72
N PRO A 165 -24.19 3.00 -16.43
CA PRO A 165 -25.22 3.98 -16.14
C PRO A 165 -24.88 4.88 -14.95
N ALA A 166 -25.34 6.13 -15.02
CA ALA A 166 -25.05 7.16 -14.03
C ALA A 166 -25.47 6.75 -12.61
N GLU A 167 -26.62 6.10 -12.45
CA GLU A 167 -27.21 5.67 -11.18
C GLU A 167 -26.37 4.62 -10.45
N LEU A 168 -25.54 3.86 -11.15
CA LEU A 168 -24.63 2.89 -10.55
C LEU A 168 -23.33 3.56 -10.05
N GLN A 169 -23.10 4.81 -10.46
CA GLN A 169 -21.89 5.54 -10.16
C GLN A 169 -22.10 6.55 -9.03
N LYS A 170 -21.09 6.67 -8.16
CA LYS A 170 -21.11 7.64 -7.07
C LYS A 170 -21.21 9.10 -7.57
N GLY A 171 -20.70 9.36 -8.77
CA GLY A 171 -20.70 10.69 -9.38
C GLY A 171 -21.98 11.04 -10.13
N LEU A 172 -22.93 10.11 -10.27
CA LEU A 172 -24.15 10.28 -11.09
C LEU A 172 -23.85 10.75 -12.51
N ALA A 173 -22.77 10.22 -13.09
CA ALA A 173 -22.38 10.48 -14.46
C ALA A 173 -22.21 9.15 -15.18
N GLU A 174 -22.76 9.05 -16.39
CA GLU A 174 -22.57 7.89 -17.25
C GLU A 174 -21.14 7.89 -17.80
N THR A 175 -20.57 6.69 -17.98
CA THR A 175 -19.26 6.54 -18.61
C THR A 175 -19.25 5.36 -19.57
N ALA A 176 -18.63 5.52 -20.72
CA ALA A 176 -18.32 4.42 -21.63
C ALA A 176 -16.82 4.13 -21.59
N GLN A 177 -16.45 2.86 -21.50
CA GLN A 177 -15.07 2.43 -21.42
C GLN A 177 -14.83 1.25 -22.35
N ARG A 178 -13.72 1.30 -23.10
CA ARG A 178 -13.34 0.23 -24.00
C ARG A 178 -12.65 -0.89 -23.23
N LEU A 179 -13.03 -2.13 -23.49
CA LEU A 179 -12.41 -3.32 -22.91
C LEU A 179 -11.33 -3.87 -23.84
N HIS A 180 -10.29 -4.46 -23.26
CA HIS A 180 -9.26 -5.14 -24.02
C HIS A 180 -9.79 -6.46 -24.62
N PRO A 181 -9.32 -6.90 -25.80
CA PRO A 181 -9.78 -8.16 -26.41
C PRO A 181 -9.70 -9.37 -25.47
N GLN A 182 -8.61 -9.52 -24.72
CA GLN A 182 -8.48 -10.60 -23.72
C GLN A 182 -9.54 -10.55 -22.61
N THR A 183 -10.03 -9.36 -22.25
CA THR A 183 -11.12 -9.20 -21.28
C THR A 183 -12.44 -9.65 -21.89
N LEU A 184 -12.68 -9.33 -23.16
CA LEU A 184 -13.88 -9.77 -23.89
C LEU A 184 -13.89 -11.30 -24.04
N GLU A 185 -12.78 -11.91 -24.46
CA GLU A 185 -12.62 -13.37 -24.54
C GLU A 185 -12.95 -14.04 -23.20
N ALA A 186 -12.48 -13.47 -22.08
CA ALA A 186 -12.79 -14.00 -20.75
C ALA A 186 -14.28 -13.84 -20.37
N ILE A 187 -14.94 -12.75 -20.78
CA ILE A 187 -16.37 -12.52 -20.55
C ILE A 187 -17.26 -13.42 -21.42
N GLU A 188 -16.85 -13.69 -22.66
CA GLU A 188 -17.56 -14.56 -23.60
C GLU A 188 -17.64 -16.01 -23.12
N CYS A 189 -16.62 -16.45 -22.36
CA CYS A 189 -16.62 -17.75 -21.70
C CYS A 189 -17.63 -17.87 -20.54
N LEU A 190 -18.27 -16.77 -20.12
CA LEU A 190 -19.23 -16.77 -19.02
C LEU A 190 -20.67 -17.01 -19.51
N PRO A 191 -21.52 -17.65 -18.68
CA PRO A 191 -22.94 -17.76 -18.96
C PRO A 191 -23.60 -16.40 -19.26
N LYS A 192 -24.54 -16.38 -20.20
CA LYS A 192 -25.32 -15.19 -20.54
C LYS A 192 -26.44 -14.96 -19.51
N THR A 193 -26.13 -14.23 -18.46
CA THR A 193 -27.07 -13.82 -17.40
C THR A 193 -27.55 -12.37 -17.58
N ALA A 194 -28.47 -11.89 -16.74
CA ALA A 194 -28.99 -10.53 -16.83
C ALA A 194 -27.95 -9.49 -16.38
N GLY A 195 -27.23 -9.77 -15.28
CA GLY A 195 -26.05 -9.04 -14.84
C GLY A 195 -24.77 -9.50 -15.56
N LEU A 196 -23.79 -8.61 -15.69
CA LEU A 196 -22.49 -8.95 -16.27
C LEU A 196 -21.70 -9.92 -15.37
N PHE A 197 -21.77 -9.72 -14.05
CA PHE A 197 -21.15 -10.56 -13.02
C PHE A 197 -22.12 -10.83 -11.86
N GLU A 198 -22.95 -11.87 -11.98
CA GLU A 198 -23.94 -12.23 -10.96
C GLU A 198 -23.34 -13.07 -9.84
N TRP A 199 -22.90 -12.44 -8.75
CA TRP A 199 -22.45 -13.17 -7.56
C TRP A 199 -23.63 -13.68 -6.73
N PRO A 200 -23.76 -15.00 -6.47
CA PRO A 200 -24.96 -15.58 -5.88
C PRO A 200 -25.07 -15.43 -4.35
N TYR A 201 -24.10 -14.77 -3.70
CA TYR A 201 -24.04 -14.63 -2.24
C TYR A 201 -23.88 -13.17 -1.81
N SER A 202 -23.54 -12.95 -0.54
CA SER A 202 -23.26 -11.62 -0.05
C SER A 202 -21.94 -11.08 -0.61
N LYS A 203 -21.82 -9.76 -0.67
CA LYS A 203 -20.56 -9.09 -1.01
C LYS A 203 -19.41 -9.45 -0.06
N ASN A 204 -19.71 -9.77 1.20
CA ASN A 204 -18.68 -10.19 2.15
C ASN A 204 -18.12 -11.56 1.75
N ASP A 205 -18.98 -12.48 1.30
CA ASP A 205 -18.57 -13.79 0.79
C ASP A 205 -17.69 -13.64 -0.46
N LEU A 206 -18.06 -12.73 -1.38
CA LEU A 206 -17.21 -12.43 -2.54
C LEU A 206 -15.79 -12.01 -2.11
N THR A 207 -15.68 -11.11 -1.13
CA THR A 207 -14.37 -10.66 -0.64
C THR A 207 -13.62 -11.73 0.15
N HIS A 208 -14.34 -12.63 0.82
CA HIS A 208 -13.77 -13.77 1.51
C HIS A 208 -13.18 -14.77 0.51
N HIS A 209 -13.95 -15.14 -0.52
CA HIS A 209 -13.50 -16.04 -1.57
C HIS A 209 -12.36 -15.43 -2.40
N PHE A 210 -12.46 -14.17 -2.80
CA PHE A 210 -11.34 -13.52 -3.49
C PHE A 210 -10.05 -13.51 -2.65
N ARG A 211 -10.16 -13.41 -1.32
CA ARG A 211 -9.01 -13.51 -0.42
C ARG A 211 -8.39 -14.91 -0.44
N TYR A 212 -9.19 -15.94 -0.15
CA TYR A 212 -8.65 -17.26 0.15
C TYR A 212 -8.54 -18.18 -1.07
N ASP A 213 -9.38 -17.97 -2.08
CA ASP A 213 -9.41 -18.79 -3.29
C ASP A 213 -8.55 -18.18 -4.41
N VAL A 214 -8.14 -16.91 -4.30
CA VAL A 214 -7.36 -16.22 -5.34
C VAL A 214 -6.07 -15.61 -4.79
N LEU A 215 -6.15 -14.66 -3.84
CA LEU A 215 -4.96 -13.93 -3.38
C LEU A 215 -3.97 -14.81 -2.62
N VAL A 216 -4.45 -15.71 -1.75
CA VAL A 216 -3.59 -16.63 -1.00
C VAL A 216 -2.87 -17.61 -1.93
N PRO A 217 -3.55 -18.33 -2.86
CA PRO A 217 -2.90 -19.18 -3.86
C PRO A 217 -1.90 -18.42 -4.75
N ALA A 218 -2.17 -17.16 -5.09
CA ALA A 218 -1.24 -16.33 -5.85
C ALA A 218 0.05 -15.97 -5.08
N GLY A 219 0.13 -16.26 -3.77
CA GLY A 219 1.21 -15.80 -2.91
C GLY A 219 1.25 -14.28 -2.77
N LEU A 220 0.06 -13.64 -2.74
CA LEU A 220 -0.08 -12.19 -2.66
C LEU A 220 -0.58 -11.75 -1.27
N PRO A 221 -0.27 -10.50 -0.86
CA PRO A 221 -0.93 -9.86 0.27
C PRO A 221 -2.45 -9.93 0.13
N HIS A 222 -3.14 -10.29 1.20
CA HIS A 222 -4.56 -10.64 1.16
C HIS A 222 -5.38 -9.88 2.22
N GLY A 223 -4.86 -8.74 2.70
CA GLY A 223 -5.54 -7.86 3.62
C GLY A 223 -6.71 -7.12 2.96
N ARG A 224 -7.51 -6.41 3.76
CA ARG A 224 -8.65 -5.62 3.24
C ARG A 224 -8.26 -4.59 2.17
N ALA A 225 -7.03 -4.07 2.23
CA ALA A 225 -6.51 -3.11 1.27
C ALA A 225 -6.08 -3.74 -0.06
N ASP A 226 -5.94 -5.06 -0.11
CA ASP A 226 -5.37 -5.83 -1.23
C ASP A 226 -6.43 -6.48 -2.12
N LEU A 227 -7.71 -6.32 -1.78
CA LEU A 227 -8.84 -6.83 -2.56
C LEU A 227 -9.00 -6.05 -3.89
N PHE A 228 -10.19 -6.12 -4.51
CA PHE A 228 -10.51 -5.44 -5.78
C PHE A 228 -10.12 -3.96 -5.89
N HIS A 229 -10.05 -3.24 -4.75
CA HIS A 229 -9.62 -1.85 -4.76
C HIS A 229 -8.13 -1.69 -5.10
N ARG A 230 -7.30 -2.71 -4.87
CA ARG A 230 -5.90 -2.73 -5.29
C ARG A 230 -5.77 -2.92 -6.80
N VAL A 231 -6.59 -3.78 -7.42
CA VAL A 231 -6.70 -3.90 -8.89
C VAL A 231 -7.05 -2.56 -9.53
N ARG A 232 -8.05 -1.86 -8.97
CA ARG A 232 -8.42 -0.51 -9.38
C ARG A 232 -7.26 0.49 -9.27
N LYS A 233 -6.46 0.43 -8.20
CA LYS A 233 -5.28 1.29 -8.04
C LYS A 233 -4.18 0.97 -9.04
N THR A 234 -4.00 -0.32 -9.37
CA THR A 234 -3.08 -0.75 -10.42
C THR A 234 -3.47 -0.11 -11.75
N SER A 235 -4.73 -0.26 -12.16
CA SER A 235 -5.27 0.35 -13.37
C SER A 235 -5.02 1.87 -13.43
N TYR A 236 -5.44 2.60 -12.39
CA TYR A 236 -5.22 4.05 -12.29
C TYR A 236 -3.73 4.43 -12.37
N THR A 237 -2.87 3.71 -11.65
CA THR A 237 -1.43 3.97 -11.61
C THR A 237 -0.78 3.74 -12.98
N THR A 238 -1.16 2.66 -13.68
CA THR A 238 -0.67 2.36 -15.03
C THR A 238 -1.07 3.46 -16.02
N VAL A 239 -2.34 3.87 -16.02
CA VAL A 239 -2.81 4.95 -16.91
C VAL A 239 -2.11 6.27 -16.56
N TYR A 240 -1.95 6.59 -15.28
CA TYR A 240 -1.24 7.80 -14.85
C TYR A 240 0.21 7.81 -15.31
N ASP A 241 0.93 6.70 -15.17
CA ASP A 241 2.33 6.57 -15.58
C ASP A 241 2.52 6.84 -17.07
N ARG A 242 1.55 6.43 -17.90
CA ARG A 242 1.65 6.53 -19.36
C ARG A 242 1.04 7.79 -19.95
N LEU A 243 -0.08 8.25 -19.41
CA LEU A 243 -0.93 9.29 -20.01
C LEU A 243 -1.18 10.48 -19.06
N GLY A 244 -0.62 10.46 -17.85
CA GLY A 244 -0.74 11.54 -16.88
C GLY A 244 -2.08 11.60 -16.13
N VAL A 245 -2.23 12.65 -15.32
CA VAL A 245 -3.31 12.78 -14.33
C VAL A 245 -4.70 12.93 -14.94
N GLY A 246 -4.83 13.66 -16.06
CA GLY A 246 -6.10 13.92 -16.72
C GLY A 246 -6.73 12.62 -17.24
N ALA A 247 -5.97 11.87 -18.03
CA ALA A 247 -6.37 10.57 -18.56
C ALA A 247 -6.69 9.58 -17.44
N ALA A 248 -5.87 9.49 -16.40
CA ALA A 248 -6.12 8.59 -15.27
C ALA A 248 -7.40 8.93 -14.50
N SER A 249 -7.69 10.22 -14.32
CA SER A 249 -8.90 10.68 -13.61
C SER A 249 -10.17 10.44 -14.43
N GLN A 250 -10.12 10.70 -15.74
CA GLN A 250 -11.19 10.34 -16.68
C GLN A 250 -11.43 8.82 -16.70
N HIS A 251 -10.35 8.04 -16.81
CA HIS A 251 -10.38 6.57 -16.78
C HIS A 251 -11.06 6.01 -15.52
N ALA A 252 -10.80 6.61 -14.37
CA ALA A 252 -11.41 6.18 -13.12
C ALA A 252 -12.82 6.74 -12.85
N ALA A 253 -13.39 7.47 -13.81
CA ALA A 253 -14.67 8.16 -13.72
C ALA A 253 -14.75 9.17 -12.57
N HIS A 254 -13.79 10.08 -12.50
CA HIS A 254 -13.75 11.14 -11.48
C HIS A 254 -13.54 12.53 -12.05
N THR A 255 -14.20 13.49 -11.43
CA THR A 255 -14.14 14.91 -11.79
C THR A 255 -12.94 15.65 -11.18
N SER A 256 -12.18 15.01 -10.28
CA SER A 256 -11.07 15.64 -9.55
C SER A 256 -9.84 14.74 -9.51
N ASP A 257 -8.67 15.35 -9.26
CA ASP A 257 -7.41 14.62 -9.10
C ASP A 257 -7.46 13.70 -7.87
N LEU A 258 -7.29 12.41 -8.15
CA LEU A 258 -7.31 11.35 -7.17
C LEU A 258 -5.95 10.73 -6.88
N SER A 259 -4.89 11.34 -7.39
CA SER A 259 -3.52 10.85 -7.23
C SER A 259 -3.19 10.58 -5.76
N ARG A 260 -3.68 11.40 -4.84
CA ARG A 260 -3.46 11.20 -3.38
C ARG A 260 -4.03 9.89 -2.83
N HIS A 261 -5.06 9.33 -3.45
CA HIS A 261 -5.79 8.17 -2.94
C HIS A 261 -5.50 6.88 -3.71
N TYR A 262 -5.13 6.99 -4.99
CA TYR A 262 -5.00 5.84 -5.87
C TYR A 262 -3.58 5.62 -6.39
N LEU A 263 -2.78 6.68 -6.53
CA LEU A 263 -1.48 6.61 -7.18
C LEU A 263 -0.44 5.94 -6.28
N ASP A 264 0.02 4.77 -6.69
CA ASP A 264 1.21 4.17 -6.10
C ASP A 264 2.46 4.78 -6.75
N ARG A 265 3.04 5.76 -6.05
CA ARG A 265 4.23 6.48 -6.53
C ARG A 265 5.46 5.59 -6.69
N THR A 266 5.50 4.43 -6.04
CA THR A 266 6.62 3.49 -6.13
C THR A 266 6.66 2.71 -7.44
N LYS A 267 5.57 2.78 -8.23
CA LYS A 267 5.44 2.09 -9.52
C LYS A 267 5.57 3.03 -10.73
N LEU A 268 5.82 4.31 -10.49
CA LEU A 268 5.97 5.30 -11.57
C LEU A 268 7.39 5.28 -12.12
N ARG A 269 7.51 5.45 -13.43
CA ARG A 269 8.76 5.73 -14.13
C ARG A 269 9.15 7.18 -13.85
N ARG A 270 9.66 7.43 -12.66
CA ARG A 270 10.17 8.75 -12.26
C ARG A 270 11.68 8.68 -12.15
N THR A 271 12.33 9.67 -12.75
CA THR A 271 13.68 10.06 -12.36
C THR A 271 13.64 10.40 -10.87
N ASP A 272 14.38 9.65 -10.05
CA ASP A 272 14.42 9.91 -8.62
C ASP A 272 14.94 11.34 -8.40
N ALA A 273 14.29 12.13 -7.54
CA ALA A 273 14.80 13.46 -7.18
C ALA A 273 16.26 13.36 -6.72
N VAL A 274 16.59 12.28 -6.02
CA VAL A 274 17.93 11.96 -5.55
C VAL A 274 18.96 11.80 -6.67
N SER A 275 18.53 11.45 -7.89
CA SER A 275 19.39 11.34 -9.07
C SER A 275 19.68 12.68 -9.77
N VAL A 276 18.87 13.72 -9.51
CA VAL A 276 19.08 15.07 -10.06
C VAL A 276 19.64 16.06 -9.03
N LEU A 277 19.64 15.69 -7.74
CA LEU A 277 20.23 16.53 -6.70
C LEU A 277 21.76 16.52 -6.84
N PRO A 278 22.42 17.69 -6.95
CA PRO A 278 23.88 17.75 -6.96
C PRO A 278 24.40 17.18 -5.65
N ARG A 279 25.39 16.26 -5.71
CA ARG A 279 25.97 15.65 -4.51
C ARG A 279 27.15 16.50 -4.04
N PRO A 280 27.11 17.07 -2.82
CA PRO A 280 28.29 17.75 -2.28
C PRO A 280 29.43 16.73 -2.17
N GLY A 281 30.48 16.91 -2.97
CA GLY A 281 31.63 16.00 -3.08
C GLY A 281 31.78 15.29 -4.43
N SER A 282 30.73 15.14 -5.25
CA SER A 282 30.88 14.51 -6.59
C SER A 282 31.62 15.42 -7.57
N ALA A 283 31.43 16.74 -7.45
CA ALA A 283 32.23 17.73 -8.18
C ALA A 283 33.71 17.66 -7.79
N LEU A 284 34.04 17.20 -6.56
CA LEU A 284 35.43 16.99 -6.18
C LEU A 284 35.99 15.74 -6.86
N THR A 285 35.19 14.67 -6.99
CA THR A 285 35.60 13.46 -7.69
C THR A 285 35.71 13.68 -9.20
N GLU A 286 34.76 14.35 -9.84
CA GLU A 286 34.86 14.72 -11.27
C GLU A 286 36.05 15.66 -11.51
N PHE A 287 36.28 16.65 -10.63
CA PHE A 287 37.45 17.53 -10.72
C PHE A 287 38.78 16.81 -10.45
N LEU A 288 38.80 15.83 -9.53
CA LEU A 288 39.98 15.03 -9.23
C LEU A 288 40.22 13.97 -10.31
N GLU A 289 39.19 13.42 -10.96
CA GLU A 289 39.28 12.50 -12.09
C GLU A 289 39.74 13.24 -13.36
N GLU A 290 39.20 14.43 -13.65
CA GLU A 290 39.70 15.29 -14.73
C GLU A 290 41.17 15.67 -14.52
N ARG A 291 41.60 15.97 -13.28
CA ARG A 291 43.00 16.29 -12.98
C ARG A 291 43.92 15.09 -12.80
N ALA A 292 43.39 13.90 -12.55
CA ALA A 292 44.21 12.68 -12.46
C ALA A 292 44.67 12.20 -13.84
N VAL A 293 43.99 12.60 -14.92
CA VAL A 293 44.43 12.35 -16.30
C VAL A 293 45.68 13.17 -16.66
N ASP A 294 45.88 14.32 -16.01
CA ASP A 294 47.02 15.21 -16.25
C ASP A 294 48.29 14.86 -15.43
N ILE A 295 48.22 13.83 -14.57
CA ILE A 295 49.42 13.29 -13.90
C ILE A 295 49.92 12.12 -14.74
N GLU A 296 50.51 12.41 -15.90
CA GLU A 296 51.42 11.46 -16.54
C GLU A 296 52.55 11.17 -15.54
N ALA A 297 52.62 9.92 -15.09
CA ALA A 297 53.74 9.47 -14.28
C ALA A 297 55.04 9.82 -15.04
N PRO A 298 56.01 10.51 -14.42
CA PRO A 298 57.27 10.81 -15.08
C PRO A 298 57.83 9.49 -15.60
N ALA A 299 58.12 9.45 -16.90
CA ALA A 299 58.69 8.30 -17.58
C ALA A 299 59.85 7.77 -16.74
N SER A 300 59.67 6.58 -16.15
CA SER A 300 60.72 5.93 -15.40
C SER A 300 61.74 5.46 -16.42
N ASP A 301 62.85 6.20 -16.50
CA ASP A 301 64.03 5.74 -17.21
C ASP A 301 64.42 4.36 -16.69
N ALA A 302 64.61 3.47 -17.66
CA ALA A 302 64.93 2.08 -17.48
C ALA A 302 66.24 1.93 -16.69
N VAL A 303 66.13 1.42 -15.46
CA VAL A 303 67.26 0.79 -14.78
C VAL A 303 66.82 -0.62 -14.38
N THR A 304 67.42 -1.58 -15.09
CA THR A 304 67.36 -3.02 -14.86
C THR A 304 67.95 -3.36 -13.48
N GLY A 305 67.12 -3.28 -12.44
CA GLY A 305 67.44 -3.73 -11.09
C GLY A 305 66.30 -4.55 -10.52
N LYS A 306 66.61 -5.76 -10.04
CA LYS A 306 65.70 -6.68 -9.34
C LYS A 306 64.75 -5.93 -8.38
N PRO A 307 63.49 -6.37 -8.21
CA PRO A 307 62.55 -5.70 -7.34
C PRO A 307 63.04 -5.79 -5.88
N SER A 308 63.58 -4.69 -5.38
CA SER A 308 63.69 -4.46 -3.95
C SER A 308 62.28 -4.28 -3.41
N VAL A 309 61.94 -5.09 -2.41
CA VAL A 309 60.74 -5.02 -1.58
C VAL A 309 60.55 -3.59 -1.08
N GLY A 310 59.68 -2.82 -1.74
CA GLY A 310 59.46 -1.39 -1.43
C GLY A 310 58.24 -0.76 -2.10
N ALA A 311 57.61 -1.43 -3.07
CA ALA A 311 56.28 -1.04 -3.55
C ALA A 311 55.25 -1.54 -2.53
N GLY A 312 54.53 -0.61 -1.91
CA GLY A 312 53.56 -0.89 -0.84
C GLY A 312 52.62 -2.02 -1.21
N ASP A 313 52.58 -3.04 -0.36
CA ASP A 313 51.70 -4.20 -0.47
C ASP A 313 50.28 -3.72 -0.87
N PRO A 314 49.77 -4.09 -2.07
CA PRO A 314 48.45 -3.66 -2.54
C PRO A 314 47.34 -4.01 -1.55
N ILE A 315 47.54 -5.08 -0.75
CA ILE A 315 46.66 -5.46 0.35
C ILE A 315 46.70 -4.41 1.46
N ALA A 316 47.87 -3.85 1.77
CA ALA A 316 48.01 -2.77 2.75
C ALA A 316 47.35 -1.45 2.27
N ILE A 317 47.39 -1.15 0.96
CA ILE A 317 46.71 0.02 0.38
C ILE A 317 45.18 -0.16 0.48
N PHE A 318 44.66 -1.33 0.11
CA PHE A 318 43.23 -1.64 0.23
C PHE A 318 42.77 -1.62 1.70
N ILE A 319 43.56 -2.18 2.62
CA ILE A 319 43.27 -2.14 4.05
C ILE A 319 43.24 -0.70 4.57
N LYS A 320 44.19 0.17 4.15
CA LYS A 320 44.16 1.60 4.51
C LYS A 320 42.92 2.31 3.96
N ALA A 321 42.55 2.09 2.71
CA ALA A 321 41.34 2.68 2.11
C ALA A 321 40.06 2.22 2.82
N ALA A 322 39.96 0.93 3.17
CA ALA A 322 38.85 0.39 3.93
C ALA A 322 38.79 0.91 5.38
N CYS A 323 39.93 1.27 5.98
CA CYS A 323 39.97 1.92 7.30
C CYS A 323 39.34 3.32 7.28
N VAL A 324 39.46 4.07 6.17
CA VAL A 324 38.82 5.39 5.99
C VAL A 324 37.29 5.26 5.88
N ILE A 325 36.78 4.13 5.38
CA ILE A 325 35.33 3.86 5.33
C ILE A 325 34.77 3.60 6.75
N ARG A 326 35.57 3.02 7.65
CA ARG A 326 35.18 2.63 9.02
C ARG A 326 35.01 3.81 9.98
N THR A 327 35.64 4.95 9.75
CA THR A 327 35.37 6.15 10.57
C THR A 327 33.89 6.61 10.48
N ASN A 328 33.10 6.07 9.53
CA ASN A 328 31.69 6.42 9.32
C ASN A 328 30.68 5.28 9.60
N GLY A 329 31.08 4.11 10.14
CA GLY A 329 30.12 3.04 10.51
C GLY A 329 30.72 1.63 10.72
N GLU A 330 29.95 0.74 11.35
CA GLU A 330 30.35 -0.65 11.63
C GLU A 330 30.26 -1.55 10.38
N ILE A 331 31.39 -2.09 9.92
CA ILE A 331 31.45 -3.17 8.92
C ILE A 331 31.77 -4.49 9.62
N ARG A 332 31.01 -5.54 9.34
CA ARG A 332 31.28 -6.90 9.82
C ARG A 332 32.45 -7.49 9.03
N PHE A 333 33.37 -8.17 9.73
CA PHE A 333 34.58 -8.76 9.14
C PHE A 333 34.31 -9.63 7.90
N THR A 334 33.18 -10.34 7.86
CA THR A 334 32.74 -11.15 6.72
C THR A 334 32.47 -10.31 5.47
N GLU A 335 31.77 -9.18 5.59
CA GLU A 335 31.48 -8.30 4.45
C GLU A 335 32.75 -7.60 3.94
N PHE A 336 33.65 -7.22 4.85
CA PHE A 336 34.96 -6.69 4.48
C PHE A 336 35.77 -7.72 3.68
N TYR A 337 35.79 -8.97 4.15
CA TYR A 337 36.54 -10.03 3.50
C TYR A 337 35.99 -10.37 2.11
N GLU A 338 34.66 -10.43 1.94
CA GLU A 338 34.03 -10.62 0.64
C GLU A 338 34.40 -9.52 -0.37
N ARG A 339 34.42 -8.25 0.05
CA ARG A 339 34.83 -7.14 -0.81
C ARG A 339 36.31 -7.17 -1.17
N LEU A 340 37.17 -7.59 -0.23
CA LEU A 340 38.60 -7.78 -0.49
C LEU A 340 38.82 -8.89 -1.53
N MET A 341 38.10 -10.01 -1.40
CA MET A 341 38.15 -11.12 -2.35
C MET A 341 37.75 -10.67 -3.76
N GLU A 342 36.64 -9.94 -3.87
CA GLU A 342 36.13 -9.44 -5.15
C GLU A 342 37.09 -8.43 -5.81
N TRP A 343 37.73 -7.59 -5.01
CA TRP A 343 38.75 -6.64 -5.48
C TRP A 343 40.02 -7.35 -5.98
N CYS A 344 40.51 -8.35 -5.23
CA CYS A 344 41.67 -9.15 -5.64
C CYS A 344 41.39 -9.89 -6.96
N LEU A 345 40.22 -10.52 -7.08
CA LEU A 345 39.80 -11.22 -8.30
C LEU A 345 39.75 -10.28 -9.51
N ARG A 346 39.17 -9.09 -9.38
CA ARG A 346 39.08 -8.09 -10.46
C ARG A 346 40.43 -7.57 -10.94
N ARG A 347 41.47 -7.63 -10.10
CA ARG A 347 42.80 -7.09 -10.39
C ARG A 347 43.86 -8.17 -10.62
N GLY A 348 43.45 -9.45 -10.63
CA GLY A 348 44.37 -10.58 -10.81
C GLY A 348 45.33 -10.81 -9.63
N TYR A 349 45.01 -10.30 -8.44
CA TYR A 349 45.83 -10.50 -7.26
C TYR A 349 45.52 -11.84 -6.57
N PRO A 350 46.53 -12.51 -5.98
CA PRO A 350 46.32 -13.72 -5.21
C PRO A 350 45.41 -13.42 -4.02
N ILE A 351 44.42 -14.28 -3.84
CA ILE A 351 43.44 -14.16 -2.77
C ILE A 351 44.14 -14.36 -1.42
N PRO A 352 44.11 -13.38 -0.51
CA PRO A 352 44.72 -13.53 0.81
C PRO A 352 43.90 -14.52 1.63
N THR A 353 44.57 -15.44 2.35
CA THR A 353 43.85 -16.35 3.25
C THR A 353 43.24 -15.57 4.43
N PRO A 354 42.15 -16.06 5.05
CA PRO A 354 41.49 -15.38 6.17
C PRO A 354 42.47 -15.06 7.31
N HIS A 355 43.44 -15.95 7.55
CA HIS A 355 44.47 -15.79 8.56
C HIS A 355 45.44 -14.64 8.24
N ARG A 356 45.84 -14.45 6.97
CA ARG A 356 46.74 -13.38 6.55
C ARG A 356 46.04 -12.02 6.67
N SER A 357 44.78 -11.94 6.24
CA SER A 357 43.95 -10.73 6.39
C SER A 357 43.72 -10.36 7.86
N ALA A 358 43.47 -11.35 8.73
CA ALA A 358 43.34 -11.13 10.17
C ALA A 358 44.64 -10.62 10.81
N LEU A 359 45.81 -11.11 10.35
CA LEU A 359 47.11 -10.65 10.83
C LEU A 359 47.38 -9.19 10.45
N HIS A 360 47.08 -8.78 9.21
CA HIS A 360 47.23 -7.40 8.78
C HIS A 360 46.28 -6.45 9.54
N LEU A 361 45.04 -6.88 9.81
CA LEU A 361 44.12 -6.10 10.64
C LEU A 361 44.59 -5.98 12.10
N ARG A 362 45.15 -7.05 12.69
CA ARG A 362 45.75 -6.97 14.03
C ARG A 362 46.94 -6.00 14.07
N LYS A 363 47.81 -6.04 13.06
CA LYS A 363 48.92 -5.08 12.93
C LYS A 363 48.44 -3.64 12.75
N ALA A 364 47.25 -3.45 12.16
CA ALA A 364 46.57 -2.15 12.06
C ALA A 364 45.78 -1.75 13.32
N GLY A 365 45.93 -2.47 14.45
CA GLY A 365 45.32 -2.14 15.73
C GLY A 365 43.91 -2.71 15.96
N PHE A 366 43.44 -3.62 15.11
CA PHE A 366 42.11 -4.22 15.27
C PHE A 366 42.13 -5.50 16.11
N HIS A 367 41.46 -5.46 17.25
CA HIS A 367 41.23 -6.63 18.10
C HIS A 367 39.79 -7.15 17.90
N HIS A 368 39.66 -8.45 17.66
CA HIS A 368 38.35 -9.10 17.60
C HIS A 368 37.82 -9.25 19.03
N LYS A 369 36.73 -8.53 19.38
CA LYS A 369 35.99 -8.80 20.63
C LYS A 369 35.39 -10.20 20.53
N LYS A 370 35.74 -11.11 21.45
CA LYS A 370 35.13 -12.45 21.56
C LYS A 370 33.61 -12.30 21.61
N ALA A 371 32.91 -12.96 20.68
CA ALA A 371 31.47 -13.14 20.77
C ALA A 371 31.18 -14.02 22.00
N THR A 372 30.44 -13.50 22.97
CA THR A 372 29.90 -14.27 24.09
C THR A 372 28.93 -15.31 23.53
N SER A 373 29.31 -16.58 23.60
CA SER A 373 28.47 -17.72 23.29
C SER A 373 27.35 -17.87 24.32
N GLY A 374 26.11 -17.60 23.92
CA GLY A 374 24.90 -17.92 24.69
C GLY A 374 23.84 -18.51 23.75
N PRO A 375 23.11 -19.57 24.15
CA PRO A 375 22.20 -20.27 23.26
C PRO A 375 20.93 -19.44 23.02
N PHE A 376 20.51 -19.40 21.75
CA PHE A 376 19.29 -18.75 21.28
C PHE A 376 18.06 -19.23 22.06
N LYS A 377 17.50 -18.36 22.92
CA LYS A 377 16.07 -18.39 23.28
C LYS A 377 15.33 -17.40 22.38
N ARG A 378 14.34 -17.88 21.63
CA ARG A 378 13.32 -17.04 20.99
C ARG A 378 12.62 -16.24 22.09
N VAL A 379 12.80 -14.92 22.09
CA VAL A 379 11.98 -14.00 22.85
C VAL A 379 10.88 -13.50 21.91
N THR A 380 9.69 -14.07 22.04
CA THR A 380 8.45 -13.45 21.56
C THR A 380 8.02 -12.43 22.60
N PHE A 381 8.05 -11.14 22.22
CA PHE A 381 7.36 -10.10 22.97
C PHE A 381 5.88 -10.11 22.58
N TYR A 382 5.02 -10.50 23.52
CA TYR A 382 3.61 -10.16 23.51
C TYR A 382 3.35 -9.31 24.75
N ASP A 383 2.81 -8.10 24.54
CA ASP A 383 2.44 -7.17 25.60
C ASP A 383 1.48 -7.84 26.59
N GLY A 384 1.87 -7.78 27.86
CA GLY A 384 1.13 -8.34 28.97
C GLY A 384 -0.19 -7.61 29.20
N VAL A 385 -1.28 -8.32 28.95
CA VAL A 385 -2.54 -8.14 29.67
C VAL A 385 -3.08 -9.53 29.97
N GLU A 386 -2.98 -9.94 31.23
CA GLU A 386 -3.67 -11.12 31.76
C GLU A 386 -5.17 -10.82 31.79
N LEU A 387 -5.95 -11.47 30.93
CA LEU A 387 -7.40 -11.51 31.06
C LEU A 387 -7.78 -12.80 31.79
N LYS A 388 -8.24 -12.66 33.04
CA LYS A 388 -8.88 -13.76 33.78
C LYS A 388 -10.18 -14.18 33.05
N PRO A 389 -10.47 -15.49 32.96
CA PRO A 389 -11.71 -15.97 32.37
C PRO A 389 -12.92 -15.57 33.25
N ARG A 390 -13.98 -15.09 32.60
CA ARG A 390 -15.36 -15.06 33.11
C ARG A 390 -16.24 -15.83 32.15
#